data_AF-A0A820L3U1-F1
#
_entry.id   AF-A0A820L3U1-F1
#
_cell.length_a   1.000
_cell.length_b   1.000
_cell.length_c   1.000
_cell.angle_alpha   90.00
_cell.angle_beta   90.00
_cell.angle_gamma   90.00
#
_symmetry.space_group_name_H-M   'P 1'
#
loop_
_entity.id
_entity.type
_entity.pdbx_description
1 polymer ?
#
loop_
_entity_poly.entity_id
_entity_poly.type
_entity_poly.pdbx_seq_one_letter_code
_entity_poly.pdbx_strand_id
1 'polypeptide(L)'
;QYPDAGDECLRFWYFVNGPDGSTGQISVAKQTSGSATETALWLNNIYENGWRYGQVSISGDRSPFTYLFQAVKSSQDVVIGIDDVILTLGFCKPPINCDFEAIDLCSWTQMKNDEFDWLLQTGATESFGTGPTVDHTTNSAQGHYIFIETSHPAKQNDTARIISEHLLTGQGCFSLWYHMHGEDIGSLVIYQNTKSNPMTQINKIDGEQGD
;
A
#
# COMPACT_ATOMS: atom_id res chain seq x y z
N GLN A 1 -20.82 3.69 -9.35
CA GLN A 1 -21.57 2.43 -9.35
C GLN A 1 -21.36 1.85 -7.96
N TYR A 2 -22.41 1.74 -7.14
CA TYR A 2 -22.27 1.11 -5.82
C TYR A 2 -21.92 -0.37 -6.04
N PRO A 3 -21.04 -0.98 -5.23
CA PRO A 3 -20.81 -2.41 -5.32
C PRO A 3 -22.16 -3.14 -5.21
N ASP A 4 -22.39 -4.13 -6.07
CA ASP A 4 -23.61 -4.92 -5.95
C ASP A 4 -23.57 -5.63 -4.59
N ALA A 5 -24.75 -5.80 -3.97
CA ALA A 5 -24.86 -6.50 -2.70
C ALA A 5 -24.39 -7.96 -2.90
N GLY A 6 -23.12 -8.24 -2.58
CA GLY A 6 -22.50 -9.55 -2.78
C GLY A 6 -21.05 -9.54 -3.23
N ASP A 7 -20.52 -8.40 -3.68
CA ASP A 7 -19.09 -8.31 -4.00
C ASP A 7 -18.26 -8.16 -2.72
N GLU A 8 -17.08 -8.78 -2.70
CA GLU A 8 -16.14 -8.73 -1.58
C GLU A 8 -14.72 -8.49 -2.08
N CYS A 9 -13.90 -7.84 -1.26
CA CYS A 9 -12.48 -7.66 -1.49
C CYS A 9 -11.72 -8.33 -0.34
N LEU A 10 -10.99 -9.38 -0.69
CA LEU A 10 -10.03 -10.02 0.20
C LEU A 10 -8.68 -9.32 0.03
N ARG A 11 -8.12 -8.85 1.15
CA ARG A 11 -6.82 -8.17 1.26
C ARG A 11 -5.94 -8.95 2.23
N PHE A 12 -4.66 -9.05 1.95
CA PHE A 12 -3.73 -9.79 2.81
C PHE A 12 -2.29 -9.37 2.55
N TRP A 13 -1.43 -9.56 3.53
CA TRP A 13 0.02 -9.50 3.34
C TRP A 13 0.57 -10.92 3.15
N TYR A 14 1.57 -11.04 2.29
CA TYR A 14 2.30 -12.28 2.10
C TYR A 14 3.81 -12.03 2.09
N PHE A 15 4.57 -12.97 2.60
CA PHE A 15 6.03 -12.92 2.61
C PHE A 15 6.57 -13.99 1.70
N VAL A 16 7.56 -13.67 0.87
CA VAL A 16 8.36 -14.64 0.12
C VAL A 16 9.82 -14.35 0.36
N ASN A 17 10.63 -15.37 0.63
CA ASN A 17 12.07 -15.23 0.67
C ASN A 17 12.75 -16.51 0.18
N GLY A 18 13.68 -16.37 -0.76
CA GLY A 18 14.50 -17.49 -1.25
C GLY A 18 15.89 -17.04 -1.73
N PRO A 19 16.88 -17.94 -1.73
CA PRO A 19 18.23 -17.65 -2.23
C PRO A 19 18.29 -17.73 -3.76
N ASP A 20 19.21 -16.97 -4.36
CA ASP A 20 19.66 -17.13 -5.76
C ASP A 20 18.54 -17.21 -6.82
N GLY A 21 17.51 -16.37 -6.69
CA GLY A 21 16.37 -16.35 -7.60
C GLY A 21 15.34 -17.46 -7.38
N SER A 22 15.51 -18.30 -6.35
CA SER A 22 14.45 -19.18 -5.84
C SER A 22 13.27 -18.34 -5.35
N THR A 23 12.06 -18.78 -5.63
CA THR A 23 10.84 -18.02 -5.38
C THR A 23 9.74 -18.94 -4.82
N GLY A 24 8.78 -18.34 -4.12
CA GLY A 24 7.56 -19.00 -3.68
C GLY A 24 6.39 -18.62 -4.57
N GLN A 25 5.55 -19.62 -4.89
CA GLN A 25 4.25 -19.38 -5.48
C GLN A 25 3.21 -19.39 -4.35
N ILE A 26 2.41 -18.34 -4.24
CA ILE A 26 1.25 -18.28 -3.35
C ILE A 26 0.02 -17.91 -4.17
N SER A 27 -1.07 -18.65 -3.96
CA SER A 27 -2.33 -18.47 -4.67
C SER A 27 -3.49 -18.46 -3.69
N VAL A 28 -4.56 -17.76 -4.10
CA VAL A 28 -5.84 -17.77 -3.42
C VAL A 28 -6.85 -18.42 -4.35
N ALA A 29 -7.60 -19.37 -3.81
CA ALA A 29 -8.73 -20.00 -4.48
C ALA A 29 -9.97 -19.96 -3.57
N LYS A 30 -11.14 -20.18 -4.18
CA LYS A 30 -12.38 -20.48 -3.44
C LYS A 30 -12.84 -21.91 -3.68
N GLN A 31 -13.39 -22.52 -2.64
CA GLN A 31 -14.06 -23.82 -2.72
C GLN A 31 -15.53 -23.65 -2.35
N THR A 32 -16.42 -23.74 -3.34
CA THR A 32 -17.87 -23.65 -3.14
C THR A 32 -18.42 -24.94 -2.53
N SER A 33 -19.35 -24.83 -1.58
CA SER A 33 -19.98 -25.98 -0.92
C SER A 33 -20.64 -26.89 -1.94
N GLY A 34 -20.29 -28.19 -1.92
CA GLY A 34 -20.79 -29.18 -2.88
C GLY A 34 -20.04 -29.22 -4.22
N SER A 35 -19.09 -28.31 -4.47
CA SER A 35 -18.17 -28.40 -5.60
C SER A 35 -16.95 -29.26 -5.22
N ALA A 36 -16.57 -30.18 -6.11
CA ALA A 36 -15.32 -30.93 -6.00
C ALA A 36 -14.11 -30.14 -6.51
N THR A 37 -14.33 -29.00 -7.17
CA THR A 37 -13.28 -28.19 -7.80
C THR A 37 -13.11 -26.84 -7.12
N GLU A 38 -11.86 -26.46 -6.93
CA GLU A 38 -11.45 -25.13 -6.50
C GLU A 38 -11.44 -24.17 -7.69
N THR A 39 -11.83 -22.92 -7.45
CA THR A 39 -11.73 -21.85 -8.44
C THR A 39 -10.59 -20.93 -8.06
N ALA A 40 -9.55 -20.84 -8.89
CA ALA A 40 -8.44 -19.90 -8.69
C ALA A 40 -8.95 -18.45 -8.77
N LEU A 41 -8.57 -17.65 -7.79
CA LEU A 41 -8.95 -16.24 -7.67
C LEU A 41 -7.76 -15.30 -7.90
N TRP A 42 -6.61 -15.65 -7.33
CA TRP A 42 -5.41 -14.82 -7.37
C TRP A 42 -4.14 -15.66 -7.33
N LEU A 43 -3.08 -15.12 -7.93
CA LEU A 43 -1.75 -15.69 -7.93
C LEU A 43 -0.73 -14.57 -7.83
N ASN A 44 0.32 -14.77 -7.03
CA ASN A 44 1.41 -13.81 -6.98
C ASN A 44 2.12 -13.69 -8.34
N ASN A 45 2.30 -12.45 -8.77
CA ASN A 45 3.02 -12.05 -9.98
C ASN A 45 4.34 -11.33 -9.66
N ILE A 46 4.62 -11.10 -8.38
CA ILE A 46 5.84 -10.50 -7.85
C ILE A 46 6.56 -11.59 -7.05
N TYR A 47 7.84 -11.79 -7.39
CA TYR A 47 8.68 -12.87 -6.87
C TYR A 47 9.92 -12.34 -6.14
N GLU A 48 9.94 -11.05 -5.86
CA GLU A 48 10.98 -10.42 -5.07
C GLU A 48 10.85 -10.79 -3.59
N ASN A 49 11.98 -10.80 -2.87
CA ASN A 49 11.99 -11.13 -1.46
C ASN A 49 11.34 -10.03 -0.61
N GLY A 50 10.72 -10.45 0.50
CA GLY A 50 10.12 -9.58 1.51
C GLY A 50 8.60 -9.70 1.60
N TRP A 51 8.02 -8.83 2.43
CA TRP A 51 6.58 -8.66 2.53
C TRP A 51 6.03 -7.96 1.29
N ARG A 52 4.87 -8.40 0.84
CA ARG A 52 4.13 -7.86 -0.29
C ARG A 52 2.64 -7.90 0.01
N TYR A 53 1.92 -6.94 -0.54
CA TYR A 53 0.49 -6.84 -0.38
C TYR A 53 -0.26 -7.48 -1.56
N GLY A 54 -1.23 -8.33 -1.24
CA GLY A 54 -2.08 -9.03 -2.17
C GLY A 54 -3.55 -8.64 -1.98
N GLN A 55 -4.29 -8.57 -3.08
CA GLN A 55 -5.74 -8.40 -3.00
C GLN A 55 -6.46 -9.06 -4.17
N VAL A 56 -7.70 -9.47 -3.93
CA VAL A 56 -8.56 -10.06 -4.95
C VAL A 56 -10.01 -9.68 -4.73
N SER A 57 -10.67 -9.25 -5.81
CA SER A 57 -12.11 -9.03 -5.80
C SER A 57 -12.83 -10.32 -6.13
N ILE A 58 -13.86 -10.62 -5.35
CA ILE A 58 -14.76 -11.74 -5.59
C ILE A 58 -16.08 -11.14 -6.00
N SER A 59 -16.55 -11.54 -7.18
CA SER A 59 -17.89 -11.27 -7.67
C SER A 59 -18.60 -12.61 -7.90
N GLY A 60 -19.91 -12.65 -7.65
CA GLY A 60 -20.77 -13.76 -8.05
C GLY A 60 -21.44 -14.55 -6.92
N ASP A 61 -21.68 -15.83 -7.19
CA ASP A 61 -22.63 -16.70 -6.50
C ASP A 61 -22.52 -16.67 -4.96
N ARG A 62 -23.66 -16.41 -4.30
CA ARG A 62 -23.83 -16.35 -2.84
C ARG A 62 -23.85 -17.74 -2.16
N SER A 63 -23.64 -18.81 -2.93
CA SER A 63 -23.43 -20.15 -2.39
C SER A 63 -22.31 -20.15 -1.34
N PRO A 64 -22.50 -20.74 -0.15
CA PRO A 64 -21.46 -20.78 0.89
C PRO A 64 -20.15 -21.37 0.36
N PHE A 65 -19.02 -20.72 0.65
CA PHE A 65 -17.70 -21.12 0.19
C PHE A 65 -16.63 -20.87 1.26
N THR A 66 -15.44 -21.42 1.05
CA THR A 66 -14.25 -21.15 1.86
C THR A 66 -13.13 -20.59 1.01
N TYR A 67 -12.28 -19.74 1.61
CA TYR A 67 -11.02 -19.30 1.01
C TYR A 67 -9.92 -20.33 1.27
N LEU A 68 -9.09 -20.58 0.26
CA LEU A 68 -7.93 -21.46 0.34
C LEU A 68 -6.69 -20.68 -0.11
N PHE A 69 -5.71 -20.58 0.78
CA PHE A 69 -4.37 -20.11 0.46
C PHE A 69 -3.48 -21.32 0.20
N GLN A 70 -2.89 -21.40 -0.99
CA GLN A 70 -1.96 -22.47 -1.35
C GLN A 70 -0.58 -21.89 -1.63
N ALA A 71 0.41 -22.40 -0.92
CA ALA A 71 1.82 -22.04 -1.08
C ALA A 71 2.61 -23.22 -1.68
N VAL A 72 3.41 -22.96 -2.71
CA VAL A 72 4.29 -23.92 -3.39
C VAL A 72 5.71 -23.36 -3.36
N LYS A 73 6.64 -24.14 -2.82
CA LYS A 73 8.06 -23.78 -2.76
C LYS A 73 8.79 -24.24 -4.02
N SER A 74 9.63 -23.39 -4.62
CA SER A 74 10.50 -23.81 -5.73
C SER A 74 11.72 -24.61 -5.28
N SER A 75 12.14 -24.45 -4.02
CA SER A 75 13.27 -25.15 -3.41
C SER A 75 13.05 -25.32 -1.90
N GLN A 76 13.94 -26.05 -1.21
CA GLN A 76 13.79 -26.30 0.22
C GLN A 76 13.91 -25.02 1.07
N ASP A 77 14.74 -24.08 0.62
CA ASP A 77 15.11 -22.85 1.34
C ASP A 77 14.17 -21.67 1.11
N VAL A 78 13.05 -21.89 0.38
CA VAL A 78 12.02 -20.87 0.21
C VAL A 78 11.12 -20.82 1.44
N VAL A 79 10.90 -19.61 1.96
CA VAL A 79 9.96 -19.33 3.05
C VAL A 79 8.77 -18.55 2.48
N ILE A 80 7.56 -18.98 2.84
CA ILE A 80 6.31 -18.30 2.49
C ILE A 80 5.52 -18.06 3.77
N GLY A 81 5.07 -16.83 3.99
CA GLY A 81 4.23 -16.42 5.13
C GLY A 81 3.00 -15.64 4.67
N ILE A 82 1.99 -15.56 5.53
CA ILE A 82 0.76 -14.78 5.32
C ILE A 82 0.49 -14.00 6.60
N ASP A 83 0.01 -12.77 6.47
CA ASP A 83 -0.43 -11.94 7.59
C ASP A 83 -1.62 -11.06 7.20
N ASP A 84 -2.29 -10.45 8.18
CA ASP A 84 -3.28 -9.37 7.99
C ASP A 84 -4.38 -9.70 6.95
N VAL A 85 -5.01 -10.86 7.08
CA VAL A 85 -6.09 -11.32 6.20
C VAL A 85 -7.40 -10.59 6.53
N ILE A 86 -7.84 -9.70 5.65
CA ILE A 86 -8.99 -8.82 5.86
C ILE A 86 -9.98 -8.96 4.70
N LEU A 87 -11.26 -9.10 5.03
CA LEU A 87 -12.36 -9.11 4.07
C LEU A 87 -13.20 -7.85 4.22
N THR A 88 -13.41 -7.12 3.13
CA THR A 88 -14.26 -5.92 3.07
C THR A 88 -15.33 -6.07 2.01
N LEU A 89 -16.49 -5.42 2.19
CA LEU A 89 -17.55 -5.43 1.17
C LEU A 89 -17.16 -4.55 -0.03
N GLY A 90 -17.53 -5.02 -1.22
CA GLY A 90 -17.28 -4.37 -2.50
C GLY A 90 -16.00 -4.81 -3.20
N PHE A 91 -15.76 -4.27 -4.40
CA PHE A 91 -14.54 -4.51 -5.16
C PHE A 91 -13.30 -3.92 -4.50
N CYS A 92 -12.15 -4.53 -4.77
CA CYS A 92 -10.86 -4.00 -4.35
C CYS A 92 -10.56 -2.69 -5.08
N LYS A 93 -10.26 -1.65 -4.30
CA LYS A 93 -9.71 -0.40 -4.83
C LYS A 93 -8.29 -0.67 -5.36
N PRO A 94 -7.78 0.13 -6.33
CA PRO A 94 -6.37 0.08 -6.69
C PRO A 94 -5.49 0.16 -5.43
N PRO A 95 -4.44 -0.67 -5.29
CA PRO A 95 -3.71 -0.79 -4.02
C PRO A 95 -3.02 0.52 -3.63
N ILE A 96 -2.69 1.37 -4.61
CA ILE A 96 -2.09 2.69 -4.40
C ILE A 96 -3.03 3.70 -3.72
N ASN A 97 -4.35 3.49 -3.78
CA ASN A 97 -5.30 4.41 -3.17
C ASN A 97 -5.27 4.25 -1.65
N CYS A 98 -4.88 5.31 -0.96
CA CYS A 98 -4.86 5.34 0.50
C CYS A 98 -5.35 6.69 1.00
N ASP A 99 -6.36 6.66 1.87
CA ASP A 99 -6.86 7.80 2.63
C ASP A 99 -6.41 7.73 4.10
N PHE A 100 -5.66 6.71 4.50
CA PHE A 100 -5.09 6.48 5.84
C PHE A 100 -6.11 6.32 6.99
N GLU A 101 -7.42 6.35 6.69
CA GLU A 101 -8.49 6.27 7.71
C GLU A 101 -8.63 4.90 8.38
N ALA A 102 -8.01 3.86 7.81
CA ALA A 102 -7.90 2.55 8.46
C ALA A 102 -6.84 2.50 9.57
N ILE A 103 -6.17 3.63 9.85
CA ILE A 103 -5.07 3.77 10.81
C ILE A 103 -3.88 2.87 10.41
N ASP A 104 -3.60 2.81 9.11
CA ASP A 104 -2.50 2.06 8.51
C ASP A 104 -1.96 2.80 7.26
N LEU A 105 -0.91 2.24 6.64
CA LEU A 105 -0.35 2.75 5.39
C LEU A 105 -1.00 2.12 4.15
N CYS A 106 -2.16 1.46 4.29
CA CYS A 106 -2.81 0.67 3.26
C CYS A 106 -1.86 -0.39 2.65
N SER A 107 -1.49 -0.25 1.36
CA SER A 107 -0.49 -1.11 0.69
C SER A 107 0.88 -0.46 0.56
N TRP A 108 1.06 0.74 1.11
CA TRP A 108 2.32 1.46 1.05
C TRP A 108 3.28 0.93 2.10
N THR A 109 4.57 0.93 1.76
CA THR A 109 5.64 0.41 2.62
C THR A 109 6.69 1.48 2.86
N GLN A 110 7.06 1.67 4.12
CA GLN A 110 8.21 2.50 4.52
C GLN A 110 9.50 1.89 3.98
N MET A 111 10.31 2.71 3.32
CA MET A 111 11.69 2.33 2.99
C MET A 111 12.51 2.29 4.28
N LYS A 112 13.58 1.50 4.29
CA LYS A 112 14.48 1.37 5.45
C LYS A 112 15.90 1.87 5.17
N ASN A 113 16.13 2.34 3.95
CA ASN A 113 17.44 2.71 3.44
C ASN A 113 17.54 4.23 3.20
N ASP A 114 16.84 4.99 4.04
CA ASP A 114 16.71 6.44 4.11
C ASP A 114 16.90 6.90 5.57
N GLU A 115 16.75 8.20 5.82
CA GLU A 115 17.19 8.83 7.07
C GLU A 115 16.12 8.81 8.16
N PHE A 116 14.84 8.88 7.80
CA PHE A 116 13.71 8.82 8.73
C PHE A 116 12.42 8.36 8.02
N ASP A 117 11.35 8.13 8.79
CA ASP A 117 10.10 7.55 8.32
C ASP A 117 8.96 8.57 8.21
N TRP A 118 7.97 8.26 7.35
CA TRP A 118 6.68 8.93 7.39
C TRP A 118 5.91 8.45 8.62
N LEU A 119 5.23 9.37 9.28
CA LEU A 119 4.48 9.14 10.50
C LEU A 119 2.99 9.32 10.23
N LEU A 120 2.17 8.44 10.80
CA LEU A 120 0.70 8.56 10.76
C LEU A 120 0.23 9.46 11.92
N GLN A 121 -0.61 10.45 11.62
CA GLN A 121 -1.05 11.48 12.56
C GLN A 121 -2.54 11.78 12.40
N THR A 122 -3.11 12.41 13.43
CA THR A 122 -4.43 13.08 13.39
C THR A 122 -4.29 14.49 13.94
N GLY A 123 -5.11 15.42 13.45
CA GLY A 123 -5.08 16.82 13.89
C GLY A 123 -3.77 17.53 13.54
N ALA A 124 -3.42 18.58 14.28
CA ALA A 124 -2.19 19.34 14.07
C ALA A 124 -0.93 18.53 14.45
N THR A 125 0.19 18.87 13.83
CA THR A 125 1.52 18.36 14.22
C THR A 125 1.98 18.96 15.55
N GLU A 126 2.93 18.31 16.23
CA GLU A 126 3.46 18.81 17.52
C GLU A 126 4.29 20.09 17.35
N SER A 127 4.93 20.24 16.19
CA SER A 127 5.72 21.40 15.81
C SER A 127 4.81 22.62 15.54
N PHE A 128 5.04 23.69 16.30
CA PHE A 128 4.21 24.90 16.25
C PHE A 128 4.20 25.54 14.86
N GLY A 129 2.99 25.87 14.37
CA GLY A 129 2.83 26.57 13.10
C GLY A 129 3.25 25.72 11.90
N THR A 130 3.04 24.41 11.95
CA THR A 130 3.30 23.49 10.84
C THR A 130 2.10 22.55 10.65
N GLY A 131 2.11 21.83 9.52
CA GLY A 131 1.15 20.76 9.23
C GLY A 131 -0.31 21.23 9.05
N PRO A 132 -1.18 20.40 8.47
CA PRO A 132 -2.59 20.72 8.41
C PRO A 132 -3.24 20.52 9.79
N THR A 133 -4.23 21.35 10.13
CA THR A 133 -4.99 21.18 11.39
C THR A 133 -6.03 20.06 11.32
N VAL A 134 -6.37 19.62 10.10
CA VAL A 134 -7.37 18.61 9.80
C VAL A 134 -6.91 17.76 8.61
N ASP A 135 -7.28 16.48 8.58
CA ASP A 135 -7.11 15.65 7.38
C ASP A 135 -8.01 16.17 6.24
N HIS A 136 -7.49 16.08 5.01
CA HIS A 136 -8.20 16.51 3.81
C HIS A 136 -9.40 15.61 3.48
N THR A 137 -9.30 14.29 3.67
CA THR A 137 -10.35 13.34 3.25
C THR A 137 -11.65 13.55 4.03
N THR A 138 -11.53 13.72 5.33
CA THR A 138 -12.64 13.87 6.28
C THR A 138 -12.97 15.32 6.60
N ASN A 139 -12.04 16.25 6.28
CA ASN A 139 -12.07 17.65 6.71
C ASN A 139 -12.27 17.77 8.23
N SER A 140 -11.57 16.92 8.99
CA SER A 140 -11.68 16.80 10.43
C SER A 140 -10.33 16.55 11.11
N ALA A 141 -10.19 17.03 12.35
CA ALA A 141 -9.03 16.74 13.19
C ALA A 141 -8.98 15.28 13.67
N GLN A 142 -10.04 14.50 13.45
CA GLN A 142 -10.06 13.06 13.74
C GLN A 142 -9.66 12.19 12.52
N GLY A 143 -9.57 12.77 11.33
CA GLY A 143 -9.07 12.06 10.17
C GLY A 143 -7.54 11.92 10.21
N HIS A 144 -7.05 11.01 9.39
CA HIS A 144 -5.68 10.54 9.41
C HIS A 144 -4.94 10.94 8.15
N TYR A 145 -3.68 11.32 8.31
CA TYR A 145 -2.78 11.58 7.21
C TYR A 145 -1.36 11.18 7.60
N ILE A 146 -0.48 11.03 6.61
CA ILE A 146 0.94 10.82 6.86
C ILE A 146 1.72 12.12 6.70
N PHE A 147 2.73 12.31 7.54
CA PHE A 147 3.59 13.49 7.51
C PHE A 147 5.04 13.12 7.81
N ILE A 148 5.92 14.10 7.60
CA ILE A 148 7.31 14.05 8.04
C ILE A 148 7.52 15.11 9.12
N GLU A 149 8.20 14.73 10.20
CA GLU A 149 8.63 15.71 11.21
C GLU A 149 9.95 16.32 10.75
N THR A 150 9.91 17.60 10.35
CA THR A 150 11.08 18.31 9.80
C THR A 150 11.96 18.91 10.89
N SER A 151 11.48 18.99 12.13
CA SER A 151 12.27 19.48 13.25
C SER A 151 13.30 18.45 13.74
N HIS A 152 14.11 18.84 14.72
CA HIS A 152 15.18 18.00 15.27
C HIS A 152 14.65 16.61 15.69
N PRO A 153 15.29 15.49 15.27
CA PRO A 153 16.67 15.38 14.81
C PRO A 153 16.90 15.41 13.29
N ALA A 154 15.86 15.62 12.48
CA ALA A 154 16.01 15.70 11.03
C ALA A 154 16.94 16.85 10.62
N LYS A 155 17.71 16.63 9.55
CA LYS A 155 18.67 17.60 9.00
C LYS A 155 18.34 17.94 7.56
N GLN A 156 18.92 19.05 7.11
CA GLN A 156 18.81 19.46 5.71
C GLN A 156 19.29 18.35 4.77
N ASN A 157 18.45 18.00 3.80
CA ASN A 157 18.62 16.92 2.81
C ASN A 157 18.45 15.49 3.34
N ASP A 158 18.05 15.29 4.59
CA ASP A 158 17.56 13.97 5.02
C ASP A 158 16.27 13.64 4.24
N THR A 159 16.06 12.37 3.96
CA THR A 159 14.90 11.90 3.18
C THR A 159 14.09 10.86 3.93
N ALA A 160 12.78 10.89 3.68
CA ALA A 160 11.85 9.80 4.01
C ALA A 160 11.14 9.35 2.74
N ARG A 161 11.15 8.05 2.48
CA ARG A 161 10.60 7.45 1.27
C ARG A 161 9.57 6.39 1.64
N ILE A 162 8.45 6.47 0.96
CA ILE A 162 7.40 5.46 1.00
C ILE A 162 7.16 4.95 -0.42
N ILE A 163 6.94 3.65 -0.57
CA ILE A 163 6.77 2.99 -1.86
C ILE A 163 5.44 2.25 -1.92
N SER A 164 4.72 2.38 -3.03
CA SER A 164 3.50 1.61 -3.27
C SER A 164 3.83 0.20 -3.73
N GLU A 165 2.83 -0.69 -3.68
CA GLU A 165 2.92 -1.94 -4.43
C GLU A 165 3.04 -1.74 -5.94
N HIS A 166 3.47 -2.80 -6.63
CA HIS A 166 3.53 -2.79 -8.08
C HIS A 166 2.13 -2.68 -8.69
N LEU A 167 1.99 -1.72 -9.61
CA LEU A 167 0.77 -1.55 -10.40
C LEU A 167 0.83 -2.42 -11.65
N LEU A 168 -0.24 -3.18 -11.90
CA LEU A 168 -0.38 -4.04 -13.09
C LEU A 168 -0.47 -3.23 -14.39
N THR A 169 -0.95 -1.98 -14.31
CA THR A 169 -1.09 -1.07 -15.45
C THR A 169 -0.29 0.20 -15.19
N GLY A 170 0.60 0.58 -16.12
CA GLY A 170 1.36 1.84 -16.05
C GLY A 170 0.59 3.06 -16.57
N GLN A 171 -0.68 2.91 -16.95
CA GLN A 171 -1.51 3.99 -17.50
C GLN A 171 -2.58 4.39 -16.49
N GLY A 172 -2.48 5.63 -16.01
CA GLY A 172 -3.41 6.20 -15.04
C GLY A 172 -3.02 7.62 -14.69
N CYS A 173 -3.88 8.30 -13.94
CA CYS A 173 -3.56 9.58 -13.31
C CYS A 173 -3.26 9.30 -11.84
N PHE A 174 -2.10 9.76 -11.37
CA PHE A 174 -1.77 9.77 -9.96
C PHE A 174 -2.10 11.15 -9.40
N SER A 175 -2.93 11.19 -8.35
CA SER A 175 -3.36 12.42 -7.68
C SER A 175 -3.20 12.24 -6.18
N LEU A 176 -2.72 13.29 -5.52
CA LEU A 176 -2.64 13.36 -4.07
C LEU A 176 -3.05 14.76 -3.59
N TRP A 177 -3.43 14.84 -2.33
CA TRP A 177 -3.49 16.09 -1.57
C TRP A 177 -2.20 16.23 -0.77
N TYR A 178 -1.70 17.45 -0.65
CA TYR A 178 -0.46 17.74 0.08
C TYR A 178 -0.61 19.06 0.82
N HIS A 179 0.13 19.19 1.92
CA HIS A 179 0.23 20.41 2.72
C HIS A 179 1.69 20.56 3.13
N MET A 180 2.32 21.68 2.76
CA MET A 180 3.74 21.91 2.96
C MET A 180 3.92 23.32 3.53
N HIS A 181 3.98 23.47 4.85
CA HIS A 181 4.02 24.79 5.50
C HIS A 181 5.11 24.84 6.57
N GLY A 182 5.96 25.87 6.53
CA GLY A 182 7.08 26.07 7.45
C GLY A 182 8.32 26.69 6.80
N GLU A 183 9.25 27.20 7.62
CA GLU A 183 10.44 27.93 7.17
C GLU A 183 11.46 27.04 6.43
N ASP A 184 11.64 25.80 6.90
CA ASP A 184 12.63 24.85 6.38
C ASP A 184 12.02 23.79 5.44
N ILE A 185 10.87 24.10 4.83
CA ILE A 185 10.17 23.15 3.96
C ILE A 185 11.00 22.85 2.71
N GLY A 186 11.30 21.56 2.53
CA GLY A 186 12.03 21.04 1.39
C GLY A 186 11.14 20.75 0.18
N SER A 187 11.27 19.54 -0.36
CA SER A 187 10.59 19.13 -1.59
C SER A 187 9.85 17.81 -1.43
N LEU A 188 8.67 17.71 -2.06
CA LEU A 188 8.00 16.43 -2.30
C LEU A 188 8.28 15.99 -3.74
N VAL A 189 9.00 14.88 -3.90
CA VAL A 189 9.37 14.35 -5.22
C VAL A 189 8.65 13.03 -5.48
N ILE A 190 8.02 12.92 -6.65
CA ILE A 190 7.29 11.73 -7.07
C ILE A 190 8.13 11.01 -8.13
N TYR A 191 8.45 9.75 -7.87
CA TYR A 191 9.21 8.89 -8.77
C TYR A 191 8.34 7.76 -9.32
N GLN A 192 8.59 7.38 -10.57
CA GLN A 192 8.09 6.15 -11.17
C GLN A 192 9.24 5.14 -11.29
N ASN A 193 9.01 3.94 -10.76
CA ASN A 193 9.96 2.84 -10.84
C ASN A 193 9.48 1.81 -11.87
N THR A 194 10.26 1.60 -12.94
CA THR A 194 9.97 0.58 -13.97
C THR A 194 11.17 -0.35 -14.12
N LYS A 195 10.95 -1.57 -14.64
CA LYS A 195 12.05 -2.52 -14.90
C LYS A 195 13.13 -1.93 -15.82
N SER A 196 12.74 -1.08 -16.78
CA SER A 196 13.66 -0.46 -17.73
C SER A 196 14.34 0.79 -17.17
N ASN A 197 13.60 1.61 -16.42
CA ASN A 197 14.05 2.89 -15.89
C ASN A 197 13.66 3.00 -14.41
N PRO A 198 14.56 2.63 -13.50
CA PRO A 198 14.29 2.83 -12.08
C PRO A 198 14.38 4.32 -11.72
N MET A 199 13.59 4.73 -10.72
CA MET A 199 13.65 6.08 -10.11
C MET A 199 13.51 7.24 -11.12
N THR A 200 12.62 7.13 -12.09
CA THR A 200 12.34 8.26 -13.01
C THR A 200 11.53 9.32 -12.28
N GLN A 201 12.06 10.52 -12.11
CA GLN A 201 11.30 11.63 -11.52
C GLN A 201 10.17 12.04 -12.45
N ILE A 202 8.92 11.97 -11.97
CA ILE A 202 7.73 12.34 -12.75
C ILE A 202 7.14 13.68 -12.31
N ASN A 203 7.35 14.07 -11.05
CA ASN A 203 6.95 15.38 -10.55
C ASN A 203 7.82 15.80 -9.36
N LYS A 204 7.88 17.11 -9.11
CA LYS A 204 8.52 17.70 -7.94
C LYS A 204 7.75 18.95 -7.51
N ILE A 205 7.42 19.01 -6.22
CA ILE A 205 6.80 20.16 -5.57
C ILE A 205 7.84 20.71 -4.59
N ASP A 206 8.10 22.01 -4.66
CA ASP A 206 9.16 22.69 -3.93
C ASP A 206 8.61 23.77 -3.01
N GLY A 207 9.12 23.81 -1.78
CA GLY A 207 8.85 24.88 -0.83
C GLY A 207 7.42 24.88 -0.30
N GLU A 208 7.02 26.04 0.23
CA GLU A 208 5.73 26.26 0.89
C GLU A 208 4.54 26.14 -0.07
N GLN A 209 3.52 25.36 0.32
CA GLN A 209 2.31 25.06 -0.42
C GLN A 209 1.12 24.82 0.51
N GLY A 210 0.10 25.67 0.36
CA GLY A 210 -1.18 25.55 1.08
C GLY A 210 -1.15 26.20 2.46
N ASP A 211 -2.22 26.96 2.75
CA ASP A 211 -2.68 27.43 4.06
C ASP A 211 -4.14 26.99 4.24
#